data_AF-A0A932YZU2-F1
#
_entry.id   AF-A0A932YZU2-F1
#
_cell.length_a   1.000
_cell.length_b   1.000
_cell.length_c   1.000
_cell.angle_alpha   90.00
_cell.angle_beta   90.00
_cell.angle_gamma   90.00
#
_symmetry.space_group_name_H-M   'P 1'
#
loop_
_entity.id
_entity.type
_entity.pdbx_description
1 polymer ?
#
loop_
_entity_poly.entity_id
_entity_poly.type
_entity_poly.pdbx_seq_one_letter_code
_entity_poly.pdbx_strand_id
1 'polypeptide(L)' 'MKNRIARNKEELREIVTVSRSEYPFDADIAISDNLVLIFEYKTKPFALLIENETLAQAMAAIHQMVWDRYRA' A
#
# COMPACT_ATOMS: atom_id res chain seq x y z
N MET A 1 -14.44 -7.12 -9.94
CA MET A 1 -13.52 -6.01 -10.31
C MET A 1 -14.10 -5.10 -11.39
N LYS A 2 -14.45 -5.61 -12.58
CA LYS A 2 -14.96 -4.81 -13.72
C LYS A 2 -16.16 -3.90 -13.37
N ASN A 3 -17.16 -4.42 -12.65
CA ASN A 3 -18.36 -3.64 -12.29
C ASN A 3 -18.10 -2.51 -11.26
N ARG A 4 -17.01 -2.60 -10.48
CA ARG A 4 -16.61 -1.55 -9.52
C ARG A 4 -15.95 -0.39 -10.23
N ILE A 5 -15.08 -0.67 -11.20
CA ILE A 5 -14.38 0.36 -11.99
C ILE A 5 -15.36 1.21 -12.79
N ALA A 6 -16.43 0.60 -13.33
CA ALA A 6 -17.45 1.32 -14.09
C ALA A 6 -18.21 2.39 -13.27
N ARG A 7 -18.39 2.15 -11.95
CA ARG A 7 -19.15 3.03 -11.05
C ARG A 7 -18.31 4.16 -10.42
N ASN A 8 -17.00 4.14 -10.61
CA ASN A 8 -16.08 5.13 -10.06
C ASN A 8 -16.38 6.57 -10.48
N LYS A 9 -16.79 6.75 -11.73
CA LYS A 9 -17.10 8.06 -12.30
C LYS A 9 -18.32 8.69 -11.64
N GLU A 10 -19.24 7.86 -11.14
CA GLU A 10 -20.45 8.28 -10.41
C GLU A 10 -20.16 8.50 -8.92
N GLU A 11 -19.24 7.72 -8.35
CA GLU A 11 -18.87 7.79 -6.92
C GLU A 11 -17.74 8.78 -6.62
N LEU A 12 -17.26 9.54 -7.62
CA LEU A 12 -16.10 10.46 -7.54
C LEU A 12 -14.83 9.79 -6.98
N ARG A 13 -14.67 8.48 -7.19
CA ARG A 13 -13.52 7.71 -6.73
C ARG A 13 -12.58 7.47 -7.89
N GLU A 14 -11.35 7.96 -7.81
CA GLU A 14 -10.34 7.62 -8.80
C GLU A 14 -9.67 6.30 -8.39
N ILE A 15 -10.05 5.20 -9.05
CA ILE A 15 -9.31 3.93 -8.92
C ILE A 15 -8.31 3.87 -10.05
N VAL A 16 -7.05 4.14 -9.73
CA VAL A 16 -5.91 3.89 -10.64
C VAL A 16 -5.54 2.42 -10.53
N THR A 17 -5.72 1.67 -11.60
CA THR A 17 -5.24 0.28 -11.69
C THR A 17 -3.86 0.28 -12.33
N VAL A 18 -2.84 -0.12 -11.58
CA VAL A 18 -1.47 -0.31 -12.09
C VAL A 18 -1.31 -1.76 -12.53
N SER A 19 -0.75 -2.01 -13.71
CA SER A 19 -0.44 -3.39 -14.12
C SER A 19 0.53 -4.03 -13.13
N ARG A 20 0.39 -5.33 -12.85
CA ARG A 20 1.38 -6.06 -12.03
C ARG A 20 2.80 -5.99 -12.62
N SER A 21 2.91 -5.93 -13.95
CA SER A 21 4.19 -5.75 -14.64
C SER A 21 4.72 -4.31 -14.58
N GLU A 22 3.85 -3.36 -14.27
CA GLU A 22 4.16 -1.93 -14.15
C GLU A 22 4.20 -1.45 -12.70
N TYR A 23 3.93 -2.34 -11.73
CA TYR A 23 4.06 -2.03 -10.30
C TYR A 23 5.55 -1.88 -10.00
N PRO A 24 6.09 -0.66 -9.98
CA PRO A 24 7.49 -0.42 -10.31
C PRO A 24 8.40 -0.42 -9.07
N PHE A 25 7.93 -0.93 -7.94
CA PHE A 25 8.68 -0.88 -6.69
C PHE A 25 8.55 -2.19 -5.90
N ASP A 26 9.66 -2.90 -5.81
CA ASP A 26 9.94 -3.90 -4.77
C ASP A 26 10.21 -3.17 -3.45
N ALA A 27 9.23 -2.41 -2.96
CA ALA A 27 9.41 -1.61 -1.75
C ALA A 27 9.08 -2.43 -0.50
N ASP A 28 9.99 -2.39 0.44
CA ASP A 28 9.76 -2.78 1.82
C ASP A 28 8.97 -1.66 2.53
N ILE A 29 8.08 -2.07 3.43
CA ILE A 29 7.28 -1.15 4.23
C ILE A 29 7.54 -1.46 5.71
N ALA A 30 7.96 -0.45 6.45
CA ALA A 30 8.09 -0.50 7.90
C ALA A 30 7.16 0.52 8.56
N ILE A 31 6.60 0.16 9.71
CA ILE A 31 5.64 0.98 10.45
C ILE A 31 6.14 1.09 11.90
N SER A 32 6.17 2.31 12.44
CA SER A 32 6.48 2.57 13.85
C SER A 32 5.62 3.74 14.32
N ASP A 33 4.74 3.49 15.30
CA ASP A 33 3.81 4.50 15.83
C ASP A 33 2.99 5.19 14.72
N ASN A 34 3.18 6.49 14.52
CA ASN A 34 2.54 7.29 13.47
C ASN A 34 3.40 7.43 12.20
N LEU A 35 4.51 6.69 12.09
CA LEU A 35 5.45 6.74 10.98
C LEU A 35 5.31 5.53 10.06
N VAL A 36 5.31 5.80 8.76
CA VAL A 36 5.37 4.80 7.70
C VAL A 36 6.61 5.06 6.85
N LEU A 37 7.50 4.07 6.78
CA LEU A 37 8.66 4.08 5.90
C LEU A 37 8.40 3.15 4.71
N ILE A 38 8.42 3.70 3.51
CA ILE A 38 8.42 2.94 2.25
C ILE A 38 9.81 3.07 1.66
N PHE A 39 10.50 1.96 1.46
CA PHE A 39 11.89 1.99 1.01
C PHE A 39 12.23 0.84 0.08
N GLU A 40 13.21 1.05 -0.77
CA GLU A 40 13.89 0.01 -1.51
C GLU A 40 15.38 0.25 -1.37
N TYR A 41 16.18 -0.81 -1.26
CA TYR A 41 17.62 -0.66 -1.09
C TYR A 41 18.47 -1.57 -2.00
N LYS A 42 17.86 -2.53 -2.71
CA LYS A 42 18.59 -3.59 -3.43
C LYS A 42 18.86 -3.24 -4.89
N THR A 43 17.94 -2.55 -5.55
CA THR A 43 17.90 -2.37 -7.00
C THR A 43 17.88 -0.90 -7.41
N LYS A 44 17.04 -0.09 -6.77
CA LYS A 44 16.87 1.34 -7.00
C LYS A 44 16.61 2.03 -5.66
N PRO A 45 17.67 2.35 -4.91
CA PRO A 45 17.53 2.85 -3.56
C PRO A 45 16.64 4.09 -3.49
N PHE A 46 15.59 4.01 -2.67
CA PHE A 46 14.76 5.15 -2.31
C PHE A 46 14.18 4.95 -0.92
N ALA A 47 13.80 6.06 -0.28
CA ALA A 47 13.09 6.03 0.98
C ALA A 47 12.09 7.20 1.03
N LEU A 48 10.89 6.90 1.51
CA LEU A 48 9.84 7.86 1.79
C LEU A 48 9.39 7.63 3.24
N LEU A 49 9.59 8.63 4.09
CA LEU A 49 9.06 8.65 5.44
C LEU A 49 7.81 9.51 5.47
N ILE A 50 6.70 8.95 5.92
CA ILE A 50 5.41 9.62 6.05
C ILE A 50 5.03 9.62 7.52
N GLU A 51 4.80 10.80 8.08
CA GLU A 51 4.22 10.96 9.41
C GLU A 51 2.71 11.17 9.28
N ASN A 52 1.94 10.12 9.54
CA ASN A 52 0.50 10.14 9.48
C ASN A 52 -0.10 8.95 10.26
N GLU A 53 -0.78 9.25 11.37
CA GLU A 53 -1.37 8.24 12.25
C GLU A 53 -2.38 7.35 11.53
N THR A 54 -3.31 7.94 10.78
CA THR A 54 -4.35 7.20 10.04
C THR A 54 -3.74 6.22 9.04
N LEU A 55 -2.71 6.66 8.33
CA LEU A 55 -2.00 5.81 7.36
C LEU A 55 -1.26 4.68 8.08
N ALA A 56 -0.54 4.97 9.17
CA ALA A 56 0.18 3.97 9.94
C ALA A 56 -0.77 2.88 10.48
N GLN A 57 -1.90 3.29 11.04
CA GLN A 57 -2.94 2.37 11.52
C GLN A 57 -3.52 1.51 10.38
N ALA A 58 -3.81 2.11 9.22
CA ALA A 58 -4.31 1.38 8.05
C ALA A 58 -3.30 0.34 7.55
N MET A 59 -2.01 0.72 7.46
CA MET A 59 -0.94 -0.18 7.02
C MET A 59 -0.71 -1.31 8.03
N ALA A 60 -0.79 -1.03 9.34
CA ALA A 60 -0.66 -2.05 10.38
C ALA A 60 -1.80 -3.07 10.31
N ALA A 61 -3.04 -2.61 10.09
CA ALA A 61 -4.18 -3.48 9.90
C ALA A 61 -4.02 -4.39 8.66
N ILE A 62 -3.57 -3.83 7.53
CA ILE A 62 -3.29 -4.62 6.32
C ILE A 62 -2.22 -5.67 6.59
N HIS A 63 -1.12 -5.29 7.24
CA HIS A 63 -0.04 -6.22 7.59
C HIS A 63 -0.58 -7.36 8.46
N GLN A 64 -1.36 -7.05 9.50
CA GLN A 64 -1.96 -8.07 10.37
C GLN A 64 -2.89 -9.02 9.60
N MET A 65 -3.78 -8.49 8.74
CA MET A 65 -4.67 -9.30 7.92
C MET A 65 -3.92 -10.27 6.99
N VAL A 66 -2.81 -9.81 6.41
CA VAL A 66 -1.96 -10.67 5.57
C VAL A 66 -1.25 -11.71 6.44
N TRP A 67 -0.68 -11.31 7.57
CA TRP A 67 0.03 -12.22 8.48
C TRP A 67 -0.86 -13.34 9.01
N ASP A 68 -2.06 -13.00 9.49
CA ASP A 68 -3.03 -13.98 10.02
C ASP A 68 -3.39 -15.03 8.97
N ARG A 69 -3.48 -14.63 7.69
CA ARG A 69 -3.75 -15.55 6.58
C ARG A 69 -2.61 -16.55 6.34
N TYR A 70 -1.35 -16.16 6.56
CA TYR A 70 -0.19 -17.03 6.36
C TYR A 70 0.19 -17.84 7.59
N ARG A 71 -0.32 -17.45 8.77
CA ARG A 71 -0.11 -18.18 10.02
C ARG A 71 -1.08 -19.35 10.23
N ALA A 72 -2.20 -19.38 9.49
CA ALA A 72 -3.20 -20.44 9.48
C ALA A 72 -2.80 -21.58 8.52
#